data_AF-A0A940EGR3-F1
#
_entry.id   AF-A0A940EGR3-F1
#
_cell.length_a   1.000
_cell.length_b   1.000
_cell.length_c   1.000
_cell.angle_alpha   90.00
_cell.angle_beta   90.00
_cell.angle_gamma   90.00
#
_symmetry.space_group_name_H-M   'P 1'
#
loop_
_entity.id
_entity.type
_entity.pdbx_description
1 polymer ?
#
loop_
_entity_poly.entity_id
_entity_poly.type
_entity_poly.pdbx_seq_one_letter_code
_entity_poly.pdbx_strand_id
1 'polypeptide(L)'
;MAAGEGIETILSLRQALPKMPMISGLSAGHLSAIQFSPHLRRLYIVRDNDPAGDAARDSLVDRTIETGIEAITLSPVLGDFNDDLVSLSGAYDPEALARLIRGLSG
;
A
#
# COMPACT_ATOMS: atom_id res chain seq x y z
N MET A 1 -6.19 -2.46 -6.38
CA MET A 1 -4.98 -1.69 -6.74
C MET A 1 -4.30 -1.26 -5.45
N ALA A 2 -2.98 -1.11 -5.42
CA ALA A 2 -2.31 -0.46 -4.28
C ALA A 2 -1.72 0.90 -4.67
N ALA A 3 -1.60 1.80 -3.70
CA ALA A 3 -0.95 3.09 -3.86
C ALA A 3 -0.20 3.44 -2.57
N GLY A 4 1.04 3.90 -2.68
CA GLY A 4 1.86 4.27 -1.54
C GLY A 4 2.94 5.26 -1.86
N GLU A 5 3.58 5.78 -0.83
CA GLU A 5 4.74 6.66 -0.95
C GLU A 5 6.02 5.83 -1.06
N GLY A 6 6.99 6.34 -1.84
CA GLY A 6 8.29 5.70 -2.00
C GLY A 6 8.30 4.58 -3.04
N ILE A 7 9.33 4.57 -3.88
CA ILE A 7 9.48 3.56 -4.95
C ILE A 7 9.90 2.21 -4.38
N GLU A 8 10.74 2.21 -3.34
CA GLU A 8 11.27 1.02 -2.69
C GLU A 8 10.15 0.21 -2.04
N THR A 9 9.29 0.88 -1.25
CA THR A 9 8.09 0.30 -0.63
C THR A 9 7.18 -0.40 -1.64
N ILE A 10 6.88 0.27 -2.76
CA ILE A 10 6.02 -0.30 -3.81
C ILE A 10 6.72 -1.44 -4.55
N LEU A 11 8.03 -1.39 -4.76
CA LEU A 11 8.79 -2.48 -5.37
C LEU A 11 8.83 -3.72 -4.47
N SER A 12 8.95 -3.55 -3.15
CA SER A 12 8.86 -4.66 -2.19
C SER A 12 7.49 -5.36 -2.26
N LEU A 13 6.42 -4.58 -2.28
CA LEU A 13 5.07 -5.10 -2.46
C LEU A 13 4.85 -5.76 -3.82
N ARG A 14 5.44 -5.20 -4.89
CA ARG A 14 5.34 -5.75 -6.24
C ARG A 14 6.01 -7.13 -6.34
N GLN A 15 7.08 -7.36 -5.58
CA GLN A 15 7.72 -8.67 -5.48
C GLN A 15 6.81 -9.71 -4.84
N ALA A 16 6.09 -9.35 -3.77
CA ALA A 16 5.10 -10.22 -3.13
C ALA A 16 3.80 -10.41 -3.96
N LEU A 17 3.35 -9.37 -4.65
CA LEU A 17 2.08 -9.35 -5.39
C LEU A 17 2.28 -8.88 -6.84
N PRO A 18 2.95 -9.68 -7.69
CA PRO A 18 3.39 -9.27 -9.03
C PRO A 18 2.24 -9.02 -10.01
N LYS A 19 1.01 -9.45 -9.69
CA LYS A 19 -0.18 -9.22 -10.53
C LYS A 19 -1.00 -8.02 -10.10
N MET A 20 -0.79 -7.48 -8.90
CA MET A 20 -1.60 -6.38 -8.39
C MET A 20 -1.15 -5.05 -9.02
N PRO A 21 -2.06 -4.24 -9.62
CA PRO A 21 -1.71 -2.90 -10.09
C PRO A 21 -1.27 -2.01 -8.93
N MET A 22 -0.18 -1.27 -9.09
CA MET A 22 0.40 -0.41 -8.05
C MET A 22 0.83 0.94 -8.59
N ILE A 23 0.73 2.00 -7.77
CA ILE A 23 1.30 3.33 -8.01
C ILE A 23 2.19 3.71 -6.83
N SER A 24 3.34 4.32 -7.13
CA SER A 24 4.18 4.99 -6.15
C SER A 24 4.05 6.50 -6.32
N GLY A 25 3.63 7.18 -5.25
CA GLY A 25 3.76 8.63 -5.12
C GLY A 25 5.19 8.95 -4.69
N LEU A 26 5.83 9.91 -5.35
CA LEU A 26 7.17 10.39 -4.95
C LEU A 26 7.12 11.32 -3.72
N SER A 27 5.92 11.61 -3.23
CA SER A 27 5.67 12.29 -1.95
C SER A 27 4.24 12.01 -1.47
N ALA A 28 3.95 12.27 -0.20
CA ALA A 28 2.61 12.27 0.37
C ALA A 28 1.60 13.11 -0.44
N GLY A 29 2.04 14.26 -0.97
CA GLY A 29 1.22 15.13 -1.81
C GLY A 29 0.86 14.49 -3.15
N HIS A 30 1.83 13.83 -3.81
CA HIS A 30 1.56 13.08 -5.05
C HIS A 30 0.64 11.88 -4.81
N LEU A 31 0.84 11.16 -3.70
CA LEU A 31 0.00 10.03 -3.30
C LEU A 31 -1.45 10.47 -3.10
N SER A 32 -1.67 11.57 -2.38
CA SER A 32 -3.00 12.13 -2.13
C SER A 32 -3.73 12.57 -3.39
N ALA A 33 -3.00 12.93 -4.44
CA ALA A 33 -3.54 13.46 -5.70
C ALA A 33 -3.89 12.38 -6.75
N ILE A 34 -3.70 11.09 -6.44
CA ILE A 34 -3.96 10.00 -7.39
C ILE A 34 -5.41 10.04 -7.87
N GLN A 35 -5.62 9.96 -9.18
CA GLN A 35 -6.94 9.83 -9.77
C GLN A 35 -7.36 8.37 -9.85
N PHE A 36 -8.58 8.08 -9.43
CA PHE A 36 -9.12 6.73 -9.45
C PHE A 36 -9.77 6.42 -10.79
N SER A 37 -9.50 5.22 -11.32
CA SER A 37 -10.26 4.71 -12.46
C SER A 37 -11.72 4.49 -12.04
N PRO A 38 -12.71 4.77 -12.91
CA PRO A 38 -14.12 4.49 -12.62
C PRO A 38 -14.43 2.99 -12.43
N HIS A 39 -13.52 2.11 -12.83
CA HIS A 39 -13.64 0.66 -12.63
C HIS A 39 -12.93 0.17 -11.36
N LEU A 40 -12.27 1.05 -10.62
CA LEU A 40 -11.60 0.68 -9.39
C LEU A 40 -12.64 0.35 -8.31
N ARG A 41 -12.50 -0.83 -7.69
CA ARG A 41 -13.39 -1.26 -6.59
C ARG A 41 -12.71 -1.24 -5.24
N ARG A 42 -11.39 -1.46 -5.21
CA ARG A 42 -10.61 -1.58 -3.98
C ARG A 42 -9.24 -0.95 -4.13
N LEU A 43 -8.91 -0.05 -3.22
CA LEU A 43 -7.62 0.63 -3.08
C LEU A 43 -6.94 0.18 -1.78
N TYR A 44 -5.75 -0.43 -1.91
CA TYR A 44 -4.86 -0.69 -0.79
C TYR A 44 -3.94 0.52 -0.61
N ILE A 45 -4.09 1.25 0.49
CA ILE A 45 -3.29 2.44 0.79
C ILE A 45 -2.08 2.00 1.60
N VAL A 46 -0.92 2.06 0.98
CA VAL A 46 0.36 1.70 1.58
C VAL A 46 0.94 2.96 2.20
N ARG A 47 0.88 3.02 3.52
CA ARG A 47 1.21 4.22 4.31
C ARG A 47 2.61 4.10 4.90
N ASP A 48 3.38 5.19 4.83
CA ASP A 48 4.56 5.39 5.68
C ASP A 48 4.11 5.82 7.09
N ASN A 49 4.80 5.35 8.13
CA ASN A 49 4.40 5.56 9.53
C ASN A 49 4.85 6.94 10.05
N ASP A 50 4.50 7.99 9.33
CA ASP A 50 4.77 9.39 9.68
C ASP A 50 3.52 10.28 9.46
N PRO A 51 3.53 11.53 9.97
CA PRO A 51 2.38 12.42 9.86
C PRO A 51 1.97 12.78 8.42
N ALA A 52 2.91 12.75 7.46
CA ALA A 52 2.61 13.07 6.06
C ALA A 52 1.90 11.88 5.40
N GLY A 53 2.36 10.65 5.66
CA GLY A 53 1.69 9.42 5.24
C GLY A 53 0.29 9.26 5.85
N ASP A 54 0.11 9.69 7.11
CA ASP A 54 -1.20 9.77 7.76
C ASP A 54 -2.17 10.70 7.05
N ALA A 55 -1.74 11.93 6.75
CA ALA A 55 -2.56 12.90 6.05
C ALA A 55 -2.92 12.42 4.63
N ALA A 56 -1.97 11.78 3.93
CA ALA A 56 -2.22 11.24 2.60
C ALA A 56 -3.21 10.08 2.62
N ARG A 57 -3.10 9.18 3.60
CA ARG A 57 -4.08 8.12 3.84
C ARG A 57 -5.46 8.71 4.05
N ASP A 58 -5.62 9.68 4.95
CA ASP A 58 -6.93 10.26 5.27
C ASP A 58 -7.57 10.90 4.04
N SER A 59 -6.80 11.68 3.29
CA SER A 59 -7.28 12.28 2.04
C SER A 59 -7.73 11.22 1.02
N LEU A 60 -6.99 10.12 0.88
CA LEU A 60 -7.38 9.03 -0.01
C LEU A 60 -8.64 8.31 0.48
N VAL A 61 -8.75 8.04 1.78
CA VAL A 61 -9.94 7.40 2.38
C VAL A 61 -11.18 8.24 2.11
N ASP A 62 -11.14 9.54 2.42
CA ASP A 62 -12.28 10.44 2.19
C ASP A 62 -12.74 10.42 0.73
N ARG A 63 -11.79 10.49 -0.21
CA ARG A 63 -12.08 10.46 -1.65
C ARG A 63 -12.60 9.09 -2.13
N THR A 64 -12.15 8.00 -1.51
CA THR A 64 -12.67 6.65 -1.83
C THR A 64 -14.10 6.47 -1.36
N ILE A 65 -14.48 7.06 -0.21
CA ILE A 65 -15.86 7.06 0.29
C ILE A 65 -16.78 7.75 -0.70
N GLU A 66 -16.40 8.94 -1.19
CA GLU A 66 -17.18 9.69 -2.19
C GLU A 66 -17.40 8.91 -3.50
N THR A 67 -16.49 8.00 -3.84
CA THR A 67 -16.50 7.23 -5.08
C THR A 67 -16.98 5.79 -4.92
N GLY A 68 -17.33 5.37 -3.70
CA GLY A 68 -17.76 4.00 -3.40
C GLY A 68 -16.66 2.96 -3.58
N ILE A 69 -15.40 3.38 -3.46
CA ILE A 69 -14.23 2.50 -3.52
C ILE A 69 -13.90 2.04 -2.10
N GLU A 70 -13.63 0.76 -1.93
CA GLU A 70 -13.17 0.22 -0.66
C GLU A 70 -11.70 0.59 -0.43
N ALA A 71 -11.41 1.39 0.60
CA ALA A 71 -10.05 1.68 1.03
C ALA A 71 -9.62 0.73 2.15
N ILE A 72 -8.46 0.10 1.97
CA ILE A 72 -7.82 -0.77 2.97
C ILE A 72 -6.42 -0.23 3.22
N THR A 73 -6.14 0.22 4.44
CA THR A 73 -4.80 0.65 4.82
C THR A 73 -3.91 -0.56 5.05
N LEU A 74 -2.77 -0.61 4.37
CA LEU A 74 -1.69 -1.55 4.63
C LEU A 74 -0.63 -0.84 5.45
N SER A 75 -0.28 -1.44 6.58
CA SER A 75 0.83 -1.01 7.43
C SER A 75 1.84 -2.14 7.54
N PRO A 76 3.15 -1.84 7.57
CA PRO A 76 4.15 -2.85 7.76
C PRO A 76 4.03 -3.48 9.17
N VAL A 77 4.47 -4.73 9.32
CA VAL A 77 4.38 -5.46 10.60
C VAL A 77 5.68 -5.45 11.38
N LEU A 78 6.82 -5.38 10.69
CA LEU A 78 8.13 -5.19 11.29
C LEU A 78 8.46 -3.68 11.40
N GLY A 79 9.29 -3.16 10.49
CA GLY A 79 9.65 -1.75 10.41
C GLY A 79 9.07 -1.11 9.16
N ASP A 80 9.55 -1.55 8.00
CA ASP A 80 9.02 -1.18 6.70
C ASP A 80 8.63 -2.40 5.84
N PHE A 81 8.07 -2.18 4.65
CA PHE A 81 7.66 -3.27 3.76
C PHE A 81 8.85 -4.05 3.16
N ASN A 82 10.05 -3.47 3.15
CA ASN A 82 11.25 -4.18 2.76
C ASN A 82 11.70 -5.13 3.88
N ASP A 83 11.59 -4.73 5.14
CA ASP A 83 11.74 -5.61 6.30
C ASP A 83 10.69 -6.70 6.27
N ASP A 84 9.43 -6.42 5.94
CA ASP A 84 8.41 -7.48 5.82
C ASP A 84 8.67 -8.43 4.63
N LEU A 85 9.32 -7.96 3.58
CA LEU A 85 9.76 -8.77 2.43
C LEU A 85 10.92 -9.70 2.83
N VAL A 86 11.76 -9.27 3.75
CA VAL A 86 12.86 -10.04 4.32
C VAL A 86 12.39 -10.66 5.64
N SER A 87 11.87 -11.89 5.59
CA SER A 87 11.28 -12.61 6.74
C SER A 87 12.03 -12.43 8.07
N LEU A 88 11.34 -12.69 9.20
CA LEU A 88 11.91 -12.73 10.56
C LEU A 88 13.21 -13.55 10.71
N SER A 89 13.55 -14.41 9.74
CA SER A 89 14.79 -15.19 9.67
C SER A 89 15.96 -14.49 8.96
N GLY A 90 15.75 -13.29 8.42
CA GLY A 90 16.68 -12.56 7.54
C GLY A 90 16.68 -13.01 6.08
N ALA A 91 15.74 -13.89 5.68
CA ALA A 91 15.66 -14.44 4.33
C ALA A 91 14.55 -13.79 3.51
N TYR A 92 14.81 -13.51 2.24
CA TYR A 92 13.83 -13.02 1.27
C TYR A 92 12.64 -13.99 1.12
N ASP A 93 11.42 -13.56 1.47
CA ASP A 93 10.20 -14.36 1.40
C ASP A 93 8.97 -13.51 0.95
N PRO A 94 8.79 -13.34 -0.37
CA PRO A 94 7.65 -12.62 -0.93
C PRO A 94 6.30 -13.29 -0.64
N GLU A 95 6.27 -14.60 -0.37
CA GLU A 95 5.02 -15.32 -0.10
C GLU A 95 4.53 -15.04 1.33
N ALA A 96 5.43 -14.86 2.30
CA ALA A 96 5.07 -14.41 3.64
C ALA A 96 4.39 -13.03 3.62
N LEU A 97 4.97 -12.05 2.94
CA LEU A 97 4.39 -10.71 2.78
C LEU A 97 3.04 -10.78 2.03
N ALA A 98 2.93 -11.62 0.99
CA ALA A 98 1.67 -11.81 0.28
C ALA A 98 0.55 -12.38 1.18
N ARG A 99 0.88 -13.33 2.07
CA ARG A 99 -0.09 -13.88 3.04
C ARG A 99 -0.55 -12.81 4.03
N LEU A 100 0.35 -11.96 4.49
CA LEU A 100 0.04 -10.87 5.41
C LEU A 100 -1.00 -9.91 4.81
N ILE A 101 -0.76 -9.48 3.57
CA ILE A 101 -1.65 -8.54 2.86
C ILE A 101 -3.01 -9.18 2.57
N ARG A 102 -3.02 -10.46 2.14
CA ARG A 102 -4.28 -11.18 1.87
C ARG A 102 -5.08 -11.43 3.15
N GLY A 103 -4.42 -11.68 4.28
CA GLY A 103 -5.07 -11.86 5.58
C GLY A 103 -5.82 -10.63 6.08
N LEU A 104 -5.38 -9.43 5.69
CA LEU A 104 -6.02 -8.15 6.00
C LEU A 104 -7.24 -7.84 5.11
N SER A 105 -7.52 -8.68 4.12
CA SER A 105 -8.58 -8.48 3.12
C SER A 105 -9.83 -9.36 3.34
N GLY A 106 -9.88 -10.08 4.47
CA GLY A 106 -10.93 -11.05 4.82
C GLY A 106 -12.03 -10.48 5.69
#